data_AF-A0A2S9SLY2-F1
#
_entry.id   AF-A0A2S9SLY2-F1
#
_cell.length_a   1.000
_cell.length_b   1.000
_cell.length_c   1.000
_cell.angle_alpha   90.00
_cell.angle_beta   90.00
_cell.angle_gamma   90.00
#
_symmetry.space_group_name_H-M   'P 1'
#
loop_
_entity.id
_entity.type
_entity.pdbx_description
1 polymer ?
#
loop_
_entity_poly.entity_id
_entity_poly.type
_entity_poly.pdbx_seq_one_letter_code
_entity_poly.pdbx_strand_id
1 'polypeptide(L)'
;MSTYSQEVLELKKEILTEISNELKNITNFRIKTNTKAYYELKKTISKWDSKINEISNSINHNDINEKFSFIKIDRKTLESLINLNNKLKVGSISKLLDTLTINYEEFFVKYSLIEIKSFDLNKKTQMVLNNTDLYICEVLNNEYGIKSNEKILYKIDDVIIYEDKEYLDAKNLKKYPIGEDIFWISLNCRLADIEKFNSLYFNISSNK
;
A
#
# COMPACT_ATOMS: atom_id res chain seq x y z
N MET A 1 27.53 -9.33 -4.79
CA MET A 1 27.43 -8.17 -3.86
C MET A 1 26.62 -8.63 -2.65
N SER A 2 26.77 -8.02 -1.46
CA SER A 2 25.78 -8.26 -0.39
C SER A 2 24.45 -7.61 -0.77
N THR A 3 23.32 -8.19 -0.33
CA THR A 3 21.96 -7.67 -0.57
C THR A 3 21.86 -6.18 -0.22
N TYR A 4 22.41 -5.79 0.93
CA TYR A 4 22.54 -4.39 1.36
C TYR A 4 23.27 -3.48 0.35
N SER A 5 24.33 -3.98 -0.30
CA SER A 5 25.08 -3.19 -1.28
C SER A 5 24.27 -2.93 -2.55
N GLN A 6 23.40 -3.87 -2.94
CA GLN A 6 22.49 -3.68 -4.07
C GLN A 6 21.37 -2.71 -3.73
N GLU A 7 20.78 -2.81 -2.54
CA GLU A 7 19.75 -1.87 -2.04
C GLU A 7 20.28 -0.42 -2.05
N VAL A 8 21.50 -0.21 -1.56
CA VAL A 8 22.13 1.12 -1.57
C VAL A 8 22.34 1.63 -3.01
N LEU A 9 22.65 0.73 -3.95
CA LEU A 9 22.81 1.11 -5.37
C LEU A 9 21.48 1.44 -6.03
N GLU A 10 20.41 0.71 -5.75
CA GLU A 10 19.06 1.00 -6.25
C GLU A 10 18.52 2.32 -5.72
N LEU A 11 18.63 2.56 -4.41
CA LEU A 11 18.22 3.83 -3.80
C LEU A 11 19.03 5.01 -4.36
N LYS A 12 20.34 4.82 -4.55
CA LYS A 12 21.20 5.83 -5.17
C LYS A 12 20.81 6.11 -6.63
N LYS A 13 20.41 5.07 -7.38
CA LYS A 13 19.90 5.20 -8.75
C LYS A 13 18.58 5.98 -8.77
N GLU A 14 17.65 5.66 -7.88
CA GLU A 14 16.35 6.33 -7.77
C GLU A 14 16.54 7.83 -7.50
N ILE A 15 17.30 8.18 -6.45
CA ILE A 15 17.60 9.58 -6.09
C ILE A 15 18.27 10.32 -7.25
N LEU A 16 19.30 9.73 -7.88
CA LEU A 16 19.98 10.37 -9.01
C LEU A 16 19.04 10.58 -10.20
N THR A 17 18.10 9.66 -10.43
CA THR A 17 17.13 9.76 -11.53
C THR A 17 16.13 10.89 -11.26
N GLU A 18 15.62 10.98 -10.03
CA GLU A 18 14.69 12.05 -9.63
C GLU A 18 15.33 13.43 -9.77
N ILE A 19 16.52 13.63 -9.20
CA ILE A 19 17.21 14.93 -9.28
C ILE A 19 17.62 15.22 -10.74
N SER A 20 18.07 14.22 -11.51
CA SER A 20 18.38 14.41 -12.95
C SER A 20 17.15 14.89 -13.74
N ASN A 21 15.97 14.32 -13.48
CA ASN A 21 14.73 14.72 -14.12
C ASN A 21 14.31 16.14 -13.73
N GLU A 22 14.44 16.52 -12.45
CA GLU A 22 14.21 17.90 -12.00
C GLU A 22 15.16 18.89 -12.68
N LEU A 23 16.45 18.56 -12.75
CA LEU A 23 17.43 19.40 -13.43
C LEU A 23 17.14 19.51 -14.93
N LYS A 24 16.71 18.43 -15.59
CA LYS A 24 16.27 18.46 -17.00
C LYS A 24 15.07 19.39 -17.18
N ASN A 25 14.09 19.35 -16.27
CA ASN A 25 12.96 20.26 -16.28
C ASN A 25 13.39 21.73 -16.12
N ILE A 26 14.27 22.03 -15.17
CA ILE A 26 14.82 23.39 -14.98
C ILE A 26 15.59 23.83 -16.23
N THR A 27 16.42 22.97 -16.79
CA THR A 27 17.27 23.27 -17.94
C THR A 27 16.45 23.51 -19.21
N ASN A 28 15.37 22.75 -19.42
CA ASN A 28 14.53 22.85 -20.62
C ASN A 28 13.53 24.01 -20.56
N PHE A 29 12.99 24.34 -19.38
CA PHE A 29 11.85 25.25 -19.27
C PHE A 29 12.17 26.56 -18.55
N ARG A 30 13.23 26.63 -17.75
CA ARG A 30 13.50 27.78 -16.87
C ARG A 30 14.79 28.54 -17.19
N ILE A 31 15.64 28.01 -18.07
CA ILE A 31 16.95 28.61 -18.39
C ILE A 31 17.12 28.76 -19.90
N LYS A 32 17.61 29.93 -20.33
CA LYS A 32 17.94 30.19 -21.74
C LYS A 32 19.20 29.42 -22.17
N THR A 33 19.14 28.83 -23.35
CA THR A 33 20.15 27.91 -23.91
C THR A 33 21.52 28.53 -24.15
N ASN A 34 21.62 29.85 -24.25
CA ASN A 34 22.87 30.59 -24.49
C ASN A 34 23.60 31.02 -23.21
N THR A 35 23.16 30.57 -22.03
CA THR A 35 23.74 30.98 -20.75
C THR A 35 24.80 29.99 -20.27
N LYS A 36 25.84 30.48 -19.56
CA LYS A 36 26.84 29.63 -18.92
C LYS A 36 26.20 28.60 -17.96
N ALA A 37 25.16 29.00 -17.25
CA ALA A 37 24.39 28.15 -16.36
C ALA A 37 23.75 26.95 -17.09
N TYR A 38 23.19 27.18 -18.29
CA TYR A 38 22.64 26.10 -19.12
C TYR A 38 23.70 25.06 -19.49
N TYR A 39 24.88 25.49 -19.92
CA TYR A 39 25.95 24.57 -20.32
C TYR A 39 26.51 23.77 -19.13
N GLU A 40 26.68 24.39 -17.97
CA GLU A 40 27.13 23.70 -16.74
C GLU A 40 26.09 22.69 -16.22
N LEU A 41 24.80 23.05 -16.27
CA LEU A 41 23.72 22.13 -15.92
C LEU A 41 23.65 20.95 -16.87
N LYS A 42 23.75 21.19 -18.18
CA LYS A 42 23.78 20.13 -19.19
C LYS A 42 24.95 19.17 -18.96
N LYS A 43 26.14 19.70 -18.66
CA LYS A 43 27.33 18.89 -18.31
C LYS A 43 27.11 18.06 -17.04
N THR A 44 26.44 18.64 -16.04
CA THR A 44 26.13 17.95 -14.77
C THR A 44 25.10 16.84 -14.99
N ILE A 45 24.04 17.10 -15.75
CA ILE A 45 23.04 16.10 -16.15
C ILE A 45 23.72 14.94 -16.89
N SER A 46 24.58 15.21 -17.88
CA SER A 46 25.28 14.15 -18.61
C SER A 46 26.18 13.30 -17.72
N LYS A 47 26.85 13.90 -16.72
CA LYS A 47 27.64 13.14 -15.73
C LYS A 47 26.75 12.24 -14.87
N TRP A 48 25.59 12.73 -14.46
CA TRP A 48 24.66 11.94 -13.65
C TRP A 48 23.99 10.84 -14.45
N ASP A 49 23.61 11.09 -15.70
CA ASP A 49 23.08 10.07 -16.61
C ASP A 49 24.13 8.95 -16.85
N SER A 50 25.41 9.29 -17.02
CA SER A 50 26.50 8.30 -17.10
C SER A 50 26.57 7.45 -15.82
N LYS A 51 26.49 8.08 -14.66
CA LYS A 51 26.56 7.41 -13.36
C LYS A 51 25.34 6.52 -13.09
N ILE A 52 24.16 6.92 -13.54
CA ILE A 52 22.93 6.11 -13.50
C ILE A 52 23.10 4.86 -14.37
N ASN A 53 23.70 5.00 -15.55
CA ASN A 53 23.97 3.87 -16.44
C ASN A 53 25.00 2.89 -15.85
N GLU A 54 26.09 3.40 -15.26
CA GLU A 54 27.07 2.59 -14.53
C GLU A 54 26.42 1.79 -13.40
N ILE A 55 25.60 2.44 -12.57
CA ILE A 55 24.87 1.79 -11.49
C ILE A 55 23.90 0.75 -12.05
N SER A 56 23.16 1.07 -13.12
CA SER A 56 22.22 0.13 -13.75
C SER A 56 22.91 -1.12 -14.28
N ASN A 57 24.08 -0.95 -14.90
CA ASN A 57 24.87 -2.07 -15.40
C ASN A 57 25.41 -2.95 -14.25
N SER A 58 25.76 -2.33 -13.11
CA SER A 58 26.19 -3.07 -11.91
C SER A 58 25.06 -3.86 -11.25
N ILE A 59 23.81 -3.39 -11.36
CA ILE A 59 22.61 -4.08 -10.83
C ILE A 59 22.25 -5.26 -11.75
N ASN A 60 22.22 -5.05 -13.08
CA ASN A 60 21.82 -6.06 -14.07
C ASN A 60 22.75 -7.29 -14.16
N HIS A 61 23.92 -7.27 -13.52
CA HIS A 61 24.85 -8.41 -13.51
C HIS A 61 24.66 -9.38 -12.35
N ASN A 62 23.69 -9.13 -11.45
CA ASN A 62 23.39 -10.02 -10.34
C ASN A 62 21.97 -10.60 -10.51
N ASP A 63 21.89 -11.82 -11.05
CA ASP A 63 20.69 -12.68 -11.09
C ASP A 63 20.32 -13.14 -9.67
N ILE A 64 19.83 -12.24 -8.83
CA ILE A 64 19.26 -12.61 -7.53
C ILE A 64 17.76 -12.38 -7.63
N ASN A 65 17.03 -13.49 -7.74
CA ASN A 65 15.58 -13.62 -7.80
C ASN A 65 14.90 -13.24 -6.45
N GLU A 66 15.51 -12.36 -5.65
CA GLU A 66 14.92 -11.84 -4.42
C GLU A 66 14.04 -10.64 -4.78
N LYS A 67 12.73 -10.76 -4.53
CA LYS A 67 11.78 -9.65 -4.66
C LYS A 67 12.11 -8.61 -3.58
N PHE A 68 12.80 -7.54 -3.97
CA PHE A 68 13.03 -6.38 -3.10
C PHE A 68 11.68 -5.77 -2.69
N SER A 69 11.46 -5.57 -1.39
CA SER A 69 10.30 -4.83 -0.89
C SER A 69 10.73 -3.41 -0.49
N PHE A 70 10.39 -2.44 -1.34
CA PHE A 70 10.56 -1.03 -1.02
C PHE A 70 9.48 -0.60 -0.02
N ILE A 71 9.71 -0.84 1.26
CA ILE A 71 8.83 -0.26 2.29
C ILE A 71 9.18 1.23 2.41
N LYS A 72 8.32 2.08 1.85
CA LYS A 72 8.40 3.53 2.06
C LYS A 72 7.97 3.84 3.49
N ILE A 73 8.93 4.11 4.36
CA ILE A 73 8.70 4.53 5.75
C ILE A 73 8.95 6.02 5.85
N ASP A 74 8.01 6.77 6.44
CA ASP A 74 8.23 8.19 6.69
C ASP A 74 9.36 8.40 7.71
N ARG A 75 10.03 9.55 7.61
CA ARG A 75 11.21 9.86 8.44
C ARG A 75 10.94 9.77 9.94
N LYS A 76 9.76 10.19 10.39
CA LYS A 76 9.41 10.22 11.82
C LYS A 76 9.23 8.80 12.37
N THR A 77 8.60 7.94 11.59
CA THR A 77 8.47 6.52 11.92
C THR A 77 9.85 5.83 11.94
N LEU A 78 10.71 6.10 10.95
CA LEU A 78 12.07 5.56 10.93
C LEU A 78 12.90 6.02 12.14
N GLU A 79 12.83 7.31 12.48
CA GLU A 79 13.52 7.86 13.66
C GLU A 79 13.03 7.22 14.95
N SER A 80 11.71 6.98 15.06
CA SER A 80 11.12 6.29 16.20
C SER A 80 11.61 4.85 16.32
N LEU A 81 11.69 4.12 15.20
CA LEU A 81 12.22 2.74 15.16
C LEU A 81 13.70 2.68 15.56
N ILE A 82 14.53 3.61 15.07
CA ILE A 82 15.95 3.69 15.44
C ILE A 82 16.10 3.96 16.94
N ASN A 83 15.36 4.95 17.46
CA ASN A 83 15.41 5.30 18.87
C ASN A 83 14.95 4.13 19.76
N LEU A 84 13.90 3.42 19.36
CA LEU A 84 13.42 2.24 20.06
C LEU A 84 14.46 1.11 20.04
N ASN A 85 15.07 0.84 18.88
CA ASN A 85 16.12 -0.17 18.75
C ASN A 85 17.33 0.15 19.64
N ASN A 86 17.75 1.42 19.68
CA ASN A 86 18.86 1.86 20.52
C ASN A 86 18.56 1.69 22.02
N LYS A 87 17.31 1.91 22.44
CA LYS A 87 16.89 1.69 23.84
C LYS A 87 16.84 0.21 24.20
N LEU A 88 16.26 -0.62 23.33
CA LEU A 88 16.04 -2.04 23.59
C LEU A 88 17.24 -2.93 23.25
N LYS A 89 18.21 -2.41 22.47
CA LYS A 89 19.44 -3.10 22.04
C LYS A 89 19.18 -4.44 21.34
N VAL A 90 18.13 -4.51 20.54
CA VAL A 90 17.68 -5.76 19.86
C VAL A 90 18.60 -6.14 18.68
N GLY A 91 19.40 -5.20 18.18
CA GLY A 91 20.40 -5.42 17.15
C GLY A 91 20.08 -4.60 15.90
N SER A 92 19.67 -5.26 14.82
CA SER A 92 19.21 -4.57 13.61
C SER A 92 17.74 -4.13 13.72
N ILE A 93 17.34 -3.14 12.91
CA ILE A 93 15.92 -2.74 12.82
C ILE A 93 15.05 -3.91 12.38
N SER A 94 15.52 -4.75 11.44
CA SER A 94 14.81 -5.97 11.04
C SER A 94 14.55 -6.87 12.24
N LYS A 95 15.56 -7.16 13.06
CA LYS A 95 15.41 -8.03 14.23
C LYS A 95 14.51 -7.40 15.30
N LEU A 96 14.53 -6.08 15.44
CA LEU A 96 13.57 -5.36 16.26
C LEU A 96 12.14 -5.57 15.74
N LEU A 97 11.91 -5.39 14.44
CA LEU A 97 10.60 -5.59 13.82
C LEU A 97 10.13 -7.03 14.01
N ASP A 98 10.98 -8.03 13.73
CA ASP A 98 10.65 -9.45 13.94
C ASP A 98 10.28 -9.71 15.40
N THR A 99 11.06 -9.17 16.34
CA THR A 99 10.81 -9.33 17.78
C THR A 99 9.51 -8.66 18.20
N LEU A 100 9.21 -7.47 17.68
CA LEU A 100 7.97 -6.76 17.96
C LEU A 100 6.78 -7.51 17.37
N THR A 101 6.89 -7.97 16.14
CA THR A 101 5.86 -8.75 15.47
C THR A 101 5.58 -10.03 16.23
N ILE A 102 6.59 -10.81 16.62
CA ILE A 102 6.41 -12.07 17.36
C ILE A 102 5.81 -11.83 18.75
N ASN A 103 6.34 -10.87 19.52
CA ASN A 103 5.94 -10.70 20.91
C ASN A 103 4.62 -9.92 21.07
N TYR A 104 4.26 -9.13 20.06
CA TYR A 104 3.06 -8.31 20.08
C TYR A 104 2.09 -8.65 18.95
N GLU A 105 2.26 -9.81 18.29
CA GLU A 105 1.39 -10.31 17.21
C GLU A 105 -0.08 -10.23 17.61
N GLU A 106 -0.38 -10.72 18.82
CA GLU A 106 -1.73 -10.71 19.37
C GLU A 106 -2.31 -9.29 19.49
N PHE A 107 -1.47 -8.28 19.70
CA PHE A 107 -1.92 -6.88 19.78
C PHE A 107 -2.20 -6.26 18.41
N PHE A 108 -1.54 -6.73 17.35
CA PHE A 108 -1.79 -6.30 15.98
C PHE A 108 -3.00 -7.02 15.34
N VAL A 109 -3.18 -8.30 15.67
CA VAL A 109 -4.07 -9.21 14.94
C VAL A 109 -5.32 -9.57 15.75
N LYS A 110 -5.25 -9.69 17.08
CA LYS A 110 -6.33 -10.38 17.82
C LYS A 110 -7.48 -9.47 18.26
N TYR A 111 -7.19 -8.20 18.58
CA TYR A 111 -8.14 -7.31 19.25
C TYR A 111 -8.95 -6.39 18.34
N SER A 112 -8.88 -6.57 17.02
CA SER A 112 -9.82 -5.87 16.12
C SER A 112 -10.11 -6.59 14.81
N LEU A 113 -9.51 -7.77 14.55
CA LEU A 113 -9.84 -8.53 13.36
C LEU A 113 -11.16 -9.26 13.53
N ILE A 114 -11.95 -9.24 12.45
CA ILE A 114 -13.19 -9.99 12.30
C ILE A 114 -13.02 -10.99 11.17
N GLU A 115 -13.33 -12.26 11.42
CA GLU A 115 -13.31 -13.29 10.39
C GLU A 115 -14.48 -13.08 9.43
N ILE A 116 -14.17 -13.00 8.13
CA ILE A 116 -15.16 -12.75 7.08
C ILE A 116 -15.43 -14.01 6.27
N LYS A 117 -16.65 -14.12 5.75
CA LYS A 117 -17.03 -15.14 4.77
C LYS A 117 -17.64 -14.47 3.54
N SER A 118 -17.52 -15.12 2.39
CA SER A 118 -18.18 -14.67 1.18
C SER A 118 -19.70 -14.54 1.41
N PHE A 119 -20.26 -13.45 0.89
CA PHE A 119 -21.70 -13.25 0.88
C PHE A 119 -22.28 -13.85 -0.40
N ASP A 120 -23.30 -14.71 -0.27
CA ASP A 120 -23.98 -15.33 -1.40
C ASP A 120 -24.82 -14.28 -2.16
N LEU A 121 -24.20 -13.70 -3.18
CA LEU A 121 -24.85 -12.76 -4.08
C LEU A 121 -25.59 -13.48 -5.19
N ASN A 122 -26.69 -12.90 -5.65
CA ASN A 122 -27.33 -13.36 -6.88
C ASN A 122 -26.34 -13.20 -8.06
N LYS A 123 -26.42 -14.09 -9.07
CA LYS A 123 -25.48 -14.13 -10.20
C LYS A 123 -25.34 -12.79 -10.93
N LYS A 124 -26.43 -12.00 -11.03
CA LYS A 124 -26.44 -10.73 -11.74
C LYS A 124 -25.66 -9.66 -10.98
N THR A 125 -25.88 -9.52 -9.69
CA THR A 125 -25.15 -8.61 -8.80
C THR A 125 -23.68 -9.02 -8.69
N GLN A 126 -23.39 -10.33 -8.63
CA GLN A 126 -22.02 -10.84 -8.61
C GLN A 126 -21.26 -10.50 -9.89
N MET A 127 -21.84 -10.72 -11.08
CA MET A 127 -21.21 -10.33 -12.35
C MET A 127 -20.89 -8.84 -12.45
N VAL A 128 -21.77 -8.00 -11.89
CA VAL A 128 -21.61 -6.55 -11.94
C VAL A 128 -20.51 -6.08 -10.96
N LEU A 129 -20.46 -6.64 -9.75
CA LEU A 129 -19.42 -6.32 -8.76
C LEU A 129 -18.05 -6.88 -9.15
N ASN A 130 -17.98 -8.03 -9.84
CA ASN A 130 -16.72 -8.59 -10.35
C ASN A 130 -15.98 -7.65 -11.32
N ASN A 131 -16.68 -6.69 -11.94
CA ASN A 131 -16.08 -5.66 -12.79
C ASN A 131 -15.63 -4.41 -12.00
N THR A 132 -15.56 -4.51 -10.68
CA THR A 132 -15.19 -3.43 -9.76
C THR A 132 -14.16 -3.92 -8.76
N ASP A 133 -13.55 -2.97 -8.05
CA ASP A 133 -12.64 -3.18 -6.92
C ASP A 133 -13.39 -3.32 -5.58
N LEU A 134 -14.72 -3.51 -5.61
CA LEU A 134 -15.60 -3.52 -4.45
C LEU A 134 -16.14 -4.91 -4.17
N TYR A 135 -16.05 -5.31 -2.91
CA TYR A 135 -16.40 -6.65 -2.44
C TYR A 135 -17.39 -6.57 -1.29
N ILE A 136 -18.26 -7.58 -1.18
CA ILE A 136 -19.21 -7.73 -0.08
C ILE A 136 -18.94 -9.04 0.65
N CYS A 137 -18.87 -8.97 1.96
CA CYS A 137 -18.81 -10.14 2.82
C CYS A 137 -19.79 -10.03 4.00
N GLU A 138 -19.89 -11.10 4.76
CA GLU A 138 -20.56 -11.14 6.05
C GLU A 138 -19.58 -11.56 7.14
N VAL A 139 -19.88 -11.18 8.38
CA VAL A 139 -19.12 -11.65 9.54
C VAL A 139 -19.62 -13.02 9.96
N LEU A 140 -18.68 -13.91 10.31
CA LEU A 140 -18.98 -15.25 10.82
C LEU A 140 -19.55 -15.23 12.25
N ASN A 141 -19.02 -14.37 13.11
CA ASN A 141 -19.39 -14.28 14.53
C ASN A 141 -19.82 -12.86 14.94
N ASN A 142 -20.59 -12.75 16.02
CA ASN A 142 -20.90 -11.45 16.63
C ASN A 142 -19.65 -10.89 17.32
N GLU A 143 -18.84 -10.14 16.59
CA GLU A 143 -17.59 -9.56 17.09
C GLU A 143 -17.59 -8.05 16.86
N TYR A 144 -17.02 -7.31 17.82
CA TYR A 144 -16.86 -5.84 17.76
C TYR A 144 -18.16 -5.04 17.48
N GLY A 145 -19.31 -5.57 17.91
CA GLY A 145 -20.61 -4.92 17.71
C GLY A 145 -21.18 -5.05 16.30
N ILE A 146 -20.53 -5.86 15.44
CA ILE A 146 -21.05 -6.29 14.15
C ILE A 146 -21.87 -7.55 14.37
N LYS A 147 -23.14 -7.53 13.99
CA LYS A 147 -24.01 -8.71 14.13
C LYS A 147 -23.79 -9.67 12.96
N SER A 148 -23.98 -10.96 13.19
CA SER A 148 -24.09 -11.96 12.15
C SER A 148 -25.19 -11.54 11.16
N ASN A 149 -24.88 -11.63 9.87
CA ASN A 149 -25.69 -11.15 8.73
C ASN A 149 -25.65 -9.62 8.48
N GLU A 150 -24.88 -8.82 9.24
CA GLU A 150 -24.55 -7.46 8.80
C GLU A 150 -23.53 -7.54 7.64
N LYS A 151 -23.80 -6.77 6.57
CA LYS A 151 -22.99 -6.77 5.34
C LYS A 151 -21.84 -5.80 5.46
N ILE A 152 -20.66 -6.21 5.00
CA ILE A 152 -19.48 -5.35 4.93
C ILE A 152 -19.11 -5.10 3.48
N LEU A 153 -18.89 -3.83 3.13
CA LEU A 153 -18.34 -3.38 1.85
C LEU A 153 -16.87 -3.00 2.04
N TYR A 154 -15.98 -3.61 1.26
CA TYR A 154 -14.53 -3.43 1.40
C TYR A 154 -13.82 -3.52 0.05
N LYS A 155 -12.51 -3.18 0.03
CA LYS A 155 -11.61 -3.42 -1.12
C LYS A 155 -10.66 -4.56 -0.81
N ILE A 156 -10.19 -5.27 -1.83
CA ILE A 156 -9.30 -6.42 -1.64
C ILE A 156 -8.03 -6.08 -0.86
N ASP A 157 -7.52 -4.84 -1.01
CA ASP A 157 -6.35 -4.34 -0.29
C ASP A 157 -6.56 -4.23 1.24
N ASP A 158 -7.82 -4.31 1.70
CA ASP A 158 -8.17 -4.28 3.13
C ASP A 158 -8.12 -5.67 3.78
N VAL A 159 -8.02 -6.74 2.99
CA VAL A 159 -8.09 -8.13 3.48
C VAL A 159 -6.75 -8.54 4.07
N ILE A 160 -6.81 -9.09 5.27
CA ILE A 160 -5.68 -9.73 5.95
C ILE A 160 -5.89 -11.24 5.89
N ILE A 161 -4.91 -11.95 5.33
CA ILE A 161 -4.91 -13.42 5.29
C ILE A 161 -4.06 -13.94 6.44
N TYR A 162 -4.66 -14.73 7.33
CA TYR A 162 -4.00 -15.35 8.48
C TYR A 162 -4.54 -16.76 8.68
N GLU A 163 -3.66 -17.75 8.90
CA GLU A 163 -4.06 -19.17 9.06
C GLU A 163 -5.06 -19.67 7.99
N ASP A 164 -4.83 -19.34 6.72
CA ASP A 164 -5.68 -19.67 5.56
C ASP A 164 -7.13 -19.13 5.64
N LYS A 165 -7.34 -18.10 6.47
CA LYS A 165 -8.63 -17.41 6.63
C LYS A 165 -8.50 -15.92 6.30
N GLU A 166 -9.63 -15.31 5.95
CA GLU A 166 -9.71 -13.89 5.60
C GLU A 166 -10.29 -13.09 6.77
N TYR A 167 -9.67 -11.94 7.02
CA TYR A 167 -10.03 -11.03 8.08
C TYR A 167 -10.11 -9.59 7.58
N LEU A 168 -10.93 -8.78 8.25
CA LEU A 168 -10.92 -7.32 8.16
C LEU A 168 -10.63 -6.72 9.53
N ASP A 169 -10.00 -5.54 9.56
CA ASP A 169 -9.85 -4.77 10.80
C ASP A 169 -11.11 -3.94 11.07
N ALA A 170 -11.86 -4.29 12.12
CA ALA A 170 -13.08 -3.61 12.54
C ALA A 170 -12.86 -2.13 12.85
N LYS A 171 -11.64 -1.71 13.24
CA LYS A 171 -11.31 -0.27 13.44
C LYS A 171 -11.35 0.53 12.14
N ASN A 172 -11.14 -0.14 11.02
CA ASN A 172 -11.19 0.44 9.69
C ASN A 172 -12.59 0.33 9.07
N LEU A 173 -13.62 -0.03 9.84
CA LEU A 173 -14.99 -0.09 9.39
C LEU A 173 -15.85 0.98 10.05
N LYS A 174 -16.77 1.56 9.29
CA LYS A 174 -17.81 2.46 9.81
C LYS A 174 -19.19 2.04 9.32
N LYS A 175 -20.18 2.10 10.21
CA LYS A 175 -21.59 1.92 9.82
C LYS A 175 -22.01 3.07 8.92
N TYR A 176 -22.64 2.72 7.81
CA TYR A 176 -23.18 3.66 6.86
C TYR A 176 -24.49 3.10 6.25
N PRO A 177 -25.57 3.89 6.25
CA PRO A 177 -26.82 3.47 5.63
C PRO A 177 -26.73 3.57 4.09
N ILE A 178 -27.11 2.51 3.38
CA ILE A 178 -27.26 2.53 1.93
C ILE A 178 -28.66 1.99 1.59
N GLY A 179 -29.54 2.87 1.11
CA GLY A 179 -30.95 2.54 0.93
C GLY A 179 -31.63 2.23 2.27
N GLU A 180 -32.32 1.09 2.34
CA GLU A 180 -32.95 0.59 3.58
C GLU A 180 -32.02 -0.33 4.40
N ASP A 181 -30.86 -0.71 3.85
CA ASP A 181 -29.89 -1.59 4.49
C ASP A 181 -28.78 -0.79 5.21
N ILE A 182 -28.25 -1.36 6.29
CA ILE A 182 -27.06 -0.84 6.97
C ILE A 182 -25.85 -1.68 6.57
N PHE A 183 -24.83 -1.01 6.04
CA PHE A 183 -23.54 -1.62 5.70
C PHE A 183 -22.46 -1.14 6.66
N TRP A 184 -21.49 -2.01 6.94
CA TRP A 184 -20.18 -1.57 7.40
C TRP A 184 -19.31 -1.31 6.20
N ILE A 185 -18.67 -0.16 6.13
CA ILE A 185 -17.86 0.24 4.98
C ILE A 185 -16.42 0.46 5.43
N SER A 186 -15.47 -0.11 4.69
CA SER A 186 -14.05 0.17 4.85
C SER A 186 -13.73 1.65 4.68
N LEU A 187 -12.86 2.18 5.53
CA LEU A 187 -12.35 3.55 5.42
C LEU A 187 -11.61 3.83 4.10
N ASN A 188 -11.15 2.79 3.40
CA ASN A 188 -10.51 2.91 2.09
C ASN A 188 -11.51 3.06 0.93
N CYS A 189 -12.81 2.86 1.17
CA CYS A 189 -13.85 3.21 0.20
C CYS A 189 -14.11 4.72 0.20
N ARG A 190 -14.01 5.35 -0.97
CA ARG A 190 -14.34 6.77 -1.17
C ARG A 190 -15.84 6.95 -1.33
N LEU A 191 -16.33 8.18 -1.19
CA LEU A 191 -17.74 8.52 -1.45
C LEU A 191 -18.19 8.06 -2.85
N ALA A 192 -17.35 8.26 -3.87
CA ALA A 192 -17.60 7.81 -5.24
C ALA A 192 -17.74 6.28 -5.35
N ASP A 193 -17.02 5.52 -4.52
CA ASP A 193 -17.13 4.07 -4.48
C ASP A 193 -18.49 3.65 -3.88
N ILE A 194 -18.95 4.35 -2.84
CA ILE A 194 -20.26 4.13 -2.21
C ILE A 194 -21.40 4.47 -3.17
N GLU A 195 -21.30 5.59 -3.90
CA GLU A 195 -22.30 5.99 -4.90
C GLU A 195 -22.37 4.99 -6.05
N LYS A 196 -21.21 4.57 -6.57
CA LYS A 196 -21.10 3.50 -7.58
C LYS A 196 -21.75 2.22 -7.06
N PHE A 197 -21.40 1.80 -5.85
CA PHE A 197 -22.00 0.62 -5.22
C PHE A 197 -23.52 0.72 -5.12
N ASN A 198 -24.04 1.83 -4.60
CA ASN A 198 -25.48 2.06 -4.46
C ASN A 198 -26.21 1.94 -5.82
N SER A 199 -25.63 2.54 -6.87
CA SER A 199 -26.18 2.46 -8.22
C SER A 199 -26.20 1.03 -8.78
N LEU A 200 -25.22 0.19 -8.43
CA LEU A 200 -25.14 -1.18 -8.93
C LEU A 200 -25.98 -2.15 -8.10
N TYR A 201 -26.02 -1.96 -6.78
CA TYR A 201 -26.68 -2.84 -5.84
C TYR A 201 -28.20 -2.66 -5.85
N PHE A 202 -28.70 -1.41 -5.89
CA PHE A 202 -30.13 -1.10 -5.76
C PHE A 202 -30.88 -0.89 -7.09
N ASN A 203 -30.20 -0.55 -8.21
CA ASN A 203 -30.87 -0.56 -9.53
C ASN A 203 -31.15 -1.98 -10.04
N ILE A 204 -30.62 -3.01 -9.39
CA ILE A 204 -30.89 -4.41 -9.73
C ILE A 204 -32.02 -4.99 -8.86
N SER A 205 -32.17 -4.55 -7.61
CA SER A 205 -33.23 -5.01 -6.69
C SER A 205 -34.62 -4.44 -6.98
N SER A 206 -34.69 -3.34 -7.74
CA SER A 206 -35.93 -2.67 -8.16
C SER A 206 -36.58 -3.28 -9.41
N ASN A 207 -36.00 -4.33 -10.00
CA ASN A 207 -36.59 -5.13 -11.09
C ASN A 207 -37.08 -6.51 -10.60
N LYS A 208 -37.60 -6.59 -9.38
CA LYS A 208 -38.36 -7.75 -8.89
C LYS A 208 -39.84 -7.57 -9.18
#